data_AF-A0A925V9L2-F1
#
_entry.id   AF-A0A925V9L2-F1
#
_cell.length_a   1.000
_cell.length_b   1.000
_cell.length_c   1.000
_cell.angle_alpha   90.00
_cell.angle_beta   90.00
_cell.angle_gamma   90.00
#
_symmetry.space_group_name_H-M   'P 1'
#
loop_
_entity.id
_entity.type
_entity.pdbx_description
1 polymer ?
#
loop_
_entity_poly.entity_id
_entity_poly.type
_entity_poly.pdbx_seq_one_letter_code
_entity_poly.pdbx_strand_id
1 'polypeptide(L)'
;MDRQPPHTTSNAIELYIRTYYSMLRSSGEVRVRAFEEAHAFSDSSLHAGARAPEPDLGAFAYAAARLPACMPKVRRLIAGQSNEQFEAQGFAVAQWERVGTRGRRRPQRFDGVDTLAVFVTSASDIDDLVPLVTAWQIEWNKMHGLLGRSPHLARLHDEQASLGERDELLGAALGLDAENVGKLLLAFGDTADDALRELAAHPCELSLRLISGTLLEYRRASQRWWSSIEPAYLADADRQRPVYFVSSNTHALPNLLGGYARAHRDAILELVRTGDPERLGPEIAAAQERDDESELANLSYYLLRQYLRAAPDDQRILVQAFDERSGISTLETPGHIDVAAQLVQLSKLAPDRLDPRVRVDGVELLAESDAVILNIDYPLGMAAYHHLSRLGQGIGEIRGVYVMGKAATLNGRVGDVMLSSVAYDEHSSNTYLFRNALTAGDVQPFMK
;
A
#
# COMPACT_ATOMS: atom_id res chain seq x y z
N MET A 1 30.70 -6.43 27.65
CA MET A 1 30.48 -5.61 26.44
C MET A 1 29.00 -5.25 26.48
N ASP A 2 28.67 -4.11 27.09
CA ASP A 2 27.29 -3.63 27.14
C ASP A 2 26.85 -3.32 25.71
N ARG A 3 26.04 -4.22 25.16
CA ARG A 3 25.34 -3.95 23.91
C ARG A 3 24.16 -3.07 24.29
N GLN A 4 24.37 -1.75 24.27
CA GLN A 4 23.22 -0.85 24.26
C GLN A 4 22.36 -1.18 23.03
N PRO A 5 21.03 -1.26 23.17
CA PRO A 5 20.16 -1.40 22.01
C PRO A 5 20.43 -0.22 21.06
N PRO A 6 20.51 -0.44 19.74
CA PRO A 6 20.69 0.65 18.80
C PRO A 6 19.50 1.61 18.91
N HIS A 7 19.76 2.86 19.31
CA HIS A 7 18.82 3.96 19.11
C HIS A 7 18.95 4.40 17.64
N THR A 8 17.93 4.12 16.85
CA THR A 8 17.90 4.23 15.38
C THR A 8 17.37 5.57 14.88
N THR A 9 16.54 6.28 15.66
CA THR A 9 16.05 7.60 15.28
C THR A 9 17.09 8.68 15.59
N SER A 10 17.65 9.25 14.52
CA SER A 10 18.47 10.46 14.62
C SER A 10 17.67 11.58 15.28
N ASN A 11 18.29 12.35 16.19
CA ASN A 11 17.70 13.55 16.80
C ASN A 11 17.09 14.51 15.75
N ALA A 12 17.64 14.51 14.53
CA ALA A 12 17.12 15.32 13.43
C ALA A 12 15.77 14.83 12.90
N ILE A 13 15.56 13.50 12.84
CA ILE A 13 14.28 12.89 12.46
C ILE A 13 13.24 13.18 13.55
N GLU A 14 13.59 13.01 14.82
CA GLU A 14 12.67 13.33 15.93
C GLU A 14 12.26 14.81 15.91
N LEU A 15 13.20 15.72 15.66
CA LEU A 15 12.91 17.14 15.50
C LEU A 15 11.96 17.41 14.33
N TYR A 16 12.16 16.74 13.20
CA TYR A 16 11.28 16.87 12.04
C TYR A 16 9.86 16.38 12.35
N ILE A 17 9.74 15.19 12.96
CA ILE A 17 8.47 14.60 13.41
C ILE A 17 7.74 15.56 14.36
N ARG A 18 8.43 16.06 15.38
CA ARG A 18 7.86 17.00 16.34
C ARG A 18 7.41 18.31 15.68
N THR A 19 8.16 18.80 14.69
CA THR A 19 7.85 20.03 13.96
C THR A 19 6.50 19.93 13.27
N TYR A 20 6.29 18.91 12.42
CA TYR A 20 5.02 18.82 11.69
C TYR A 20 3.84 18.46 12.60
N TYR A 21 4.02 17.59 13.61
CA TYR A 21 2.94 17.32 14.57
C TYR A 21 2.56 18.55 15.37
N SER A 22 3.52 19.39 15.76
CA SER A 22 3.24 20.62 16.48
C SER A 22 2.46 21.61 15.63
N MET A 23 2.81 21.76 14.35
CA MET A 23 2.13 22.69 13.46
C MET A 23 0.74 22.19 13.03
N LEU A 24 0.60 20.89 12.74
CA LEU A 24 -0.66 20.26 12.32
C LEU A 24 -1.66 20.05 13.47
N ARG A 25 -1.26 20.26 14.74
CA ARG A 25 -2.20 20.36 15.85
C ARG A 25 -3.10 21.60 15.77
N SER A 26 -2.66 22.64 15.06
CA SER A 26 -3.50 23.81 14.83
C SER A 26 -4.65 23.43 13.88
N SER A 27 -5.84 23.98 14.12
CA SER A 27 -7.02 23.75 13.25
C SER A 27 -6.92 24.44 11.88
N GLY A 28 -5.86 25.23 11.70
CA GLY A 28 -5.60 26.04 10.52
C GLY A 28 -4.83 25.28 9.44
N GLU A 29 -4.67 25.97 8.32
CA GLU A 29 -3.91 25.50 7.18
C GLU A 29 -2.43 25.84 7.36
N VAL A 30 -1.56 24.84 7.21
CA VAL A 30 -0.11 24.98 7.35
C VAL A 30 0.53 24.88 5.97
N ARG A 31 1.35 25.86 5.58
CA ARG A 31 2.11 25.78 4.33
C ARG A 31 3.21 24.72 4.45
N VAL A 32 3.33 23.83 3.46
CA VAL A 32 4.35 22.77 3.42
C VAL A 32 5.76 23.34 3.47
N ARG A 33 5.96 24.59 3.01
CA ARG A 33 7.21 25.34 3.16
C ARG A 33 7.74 25.38 4.61
N ALA A 34 6.85 25.35 5.60
CA ALA A 34 7.25 25.33 7.02
C ALA A 34 7.96 24.03 7.44
N PHE A 35 7.86 22.97 6.63
CA PHE A 35 8.47 21.67 6.88
C PHE A 35 9.80 21.47 6.14
N GLU A 36 10.06 22.25 5.08
CA GLU A 36 11.19 22.03 4.17
C GLU A 36 12.54 22.05 4.87
N GLU A 37 12.77 23.02 5.76
CA GLU A 37 14.04 23.15 6.48
C GLU A 37 14.29 21.92 7.37
N ALA A 38 13.34 21.60 8.25
CA ALA A 38 13.46 20.45 9.14
C ALA A 38 13.54 19.12 8.35
N HIS A 39 12.83 19.01 7.22
CA HIS A 39 12.93 17.86 6.32
C HIS A 39 14.32 17.73 5.71
N ALA A 40 14.87 18.80 5.16
CA ALA A 40 16.18 18.81 4.52
C ALA A 40 17.32 18.53 5.52
N PHE A 41 17.17 18.92 6.79
CA PHE A 41 18.12 18.60 7.86
C PHE A 41 17.90 17.23 8.51
N SER A 42 16.77 16.56 8.24
CA SER A 42 16.54 15.20 8.74
C SER A 42 17.48 14.16 8.11
N ASP A 43 18.13 14.51 6.99
CA ASP A 43 19.01 13.65 6.20
C ASP A 43 18.36 12.29 5.88
N SER A 44 17.09 12.35 5.44
CA SER A 44 16.31 11.18 5.05
C SER A 44 16.98 10.42 3.90
N SER A 45 17.11 9.11 4.04
CA SER A 45 17.62 8.23 2.98
C SER A 45 16.73 8.19 1.74
N LEU A 46 15.44 8.54 1.87
CA LEU A 46 14.50 8.63 0.75
C LEU A 46 14.57 9.98 0.02
N HIS A 47 15.35 10.93 0.53
CA HIS A 47 15.50 12.26 -0.06
C HIS A 47 16.90 12.83 0.23
N ALA A 48 17.93 12.10 -0.20
CA ALA A 48 19.32 12.44 0.07
C ALA A 48 19.73 13.79 -0.59
N GLY A 49 19.13 14.13 -1.73
CA GLY A 49 19.41 15.37 -2.44
C GLY A 49 18.65 16.60 -1.94
N ALA A 50 17.91 16.54 -0.83
CA ALA A 50 17.04 17.64 -0.37
C ALA A 50 17.74 19.02 -0.28
N ARG A 51 19.03 19.03 0.11
CA ARG A 51 19.85 20.24 0.22
C ARG A 51 20.65 20.59 -1.04
N ALA A 52 20.74 19.67 -2.00
CA ALA A 52 21.46 19.90 -3.25
C ALA A 52 20.69 20.88 -4.14
N PRO A 53 21.38 21.72 -4.94
CA PRO A 53 20.73 22.58 -5.92
C PRO A 53 20.15 21.79 -7.11
N GLU A 54 20.71 20.62 -7.42
CA GLU A 54 20.21 19.74 -8.46
C GLU A 54 18.95 18.96 -8.02
N PRO A 55 18.05 18.59 -8.95
CA PRO A 55 16.89 17.75 -8.64
C PRO A 55 17.29 16.31 -8.27
N ASP A 56 16.74 15.82 -7.16
CA ASP A 56 16.74 14.41 -6.76
C ASP A 56 15.54 13.69 -7.40
N LEU A 57 15.74 13.18 -8.61
CA LEU A 57 14.70 12.45 -9.33
C LEU A 57 14.29 11.14 -8.65
N GLY A 58 15.16 10.56 -7.82
CA GLY A 58 14.83 9.37 -7.04
C GLY A 58 13.76 9.68 -6.00
N ALA A 59 13.97 10.76 -5.24
CA ALA A 59 13.01 11.26 -4.26
C ALA A 59 11.70 11.72 -4.94
N PHE A 60 11.82 12.46 -6.06
CA PHE A 60 10.66 12.91 -6.81
C PHE A 60 9.83 11.75 -7.35
N ALA A 61 10.45 10.76 -8.00
CA ALA A 61 9.75 9.57 -8.51
C ALA A 61 9.14 8.73 -7.38
N TYR A 62 9.82 8.63 -6.23
CA TYR A 62 9.29 7.96 -5.05
C TYR A 62 8.01 8.64 -4.53
N ALA A 63 8.00 9.98 -4.50
CA ALA A 63 6.84 10.79 -4.13
C ALA A 63 5.72 10.70 -5.18
N ALA A 64 6.05 10.89 -6.46
CA ALA A 64 5.12 10.82 -7.59
C ALA A 64 4.38 9.47 -7.66
N ALA A 65 5.07 8.37 -7.37
CA ALA A 65 4.44 7.05 -7.32
C ALA A 65 3.38 6.93 -6.21
N ARG A 66 3.50 7.70 -5.12
CA ARG A 66 2.64 7.62 -3.91
C ARG A 66 1.66 8.78 -3.77
N LEU A 67 1.64 9.68 -4.73
CA LEU A 67 0.70 10.78 -4.83
C LEU A 67 -0.12 10.62 -6.13
N PRO A 68 -1.34 11.19 -6.21
CA PRO A 68 -2.18 11.05 -7.40
C PRO A 68 -1.67 11.90 -8.56
N ALA A 69 -2.00 11.50 -9.79
CA ALA A 69 -1.59 12.20 -11.01
C ALA A 69 -2.11 13.65 -11.10
N CYS A 70 -3.12 14.03 -10.29
CA CYS A 70 -3.61 15.40 -10.22
C CYS A 70 -2.69 16.36 -9.43
N MET A 71 -1.64 15.86 -8.74
CA MET A 71 -0.73 16.69 -7.92
C MET A 71 -0.20 17.98 -8.58
N PRO A 72 0.13 18.03 -9.88
CA PRO A 72 0.52 19.28 -10.55
C PRO A 72 -0.49 20.42 -10.38
N LYS A 73 -1.79 20.12 -10.20
CA LYS A 73 -2.87 21.10 -10.01
C LYS A 73 -3.17 21.38 -8.54
N VAL A 74 -2.73 20.48 -7.64
CA VAL A 74 -3.08 20.56 -6.22
C VAL A 74 -2.35 21.71 -5.56
N ARG A 75 -3.08 22.52 -4.80
CA ARG A 75 -2.54 23.57 -3.92
C ARG A 75 -2.83 23.30 -2.46
N ARG A 76 -3.96 22.62 -2.18
CA ARG A 76 -4.40 22.34 -0.81
C ARG A 76 -4.60 20.85 -0.61
N LEU A 77 -4.05 20.35 0.49
CA LEU A 77 -4.33 19.01 1.00
C LEU A 77 -5.14 19.12 2.29
N ILE A 78 -6.24 18.38 2.35
CA ILE A 78 -7.03 18.19 3.57
C ILE A 78 -6.96 16.72 4.00
N ALA A 79 -6.41 16.47 5.18
CA ALA A 79 -6.30 15.12 5.74
C ALA A 79 -7.37 14.91 6.81
N GLY A 80 -8.13 13.82 6.72
CA GLY A 80 -9.22 13.49 7.64
C GLY A 80 -9.50 11.99 7.65
N GLN A 81 -10.34 11.51 8.56
CA GLN A 81 -10.57 10.08 8.78
C GLN A 81 -11.89 9.57 8.18
N SER A 82 -12.85 10.45 7.92
CA SER A 82 -14.16 10.05 7.42
C SER A 82 -14.86 11.16 6.64
N ASN A 83 -15.86 10.80 5.83
CA ASN A 83 -16.65 11.77 5.08
C ASN A 83 -17.35 12.77 6.00
N GLU A 84 -17.86 12.33 7.15
CA GLU A 84 -18.56 13.18 8.12
C GLU A 84 -17.64 14.28 8.69
N GLN A 85 -16.35 13.99 8.87
CA GLN A 85 -15.38 14.99 9.31
C GLN A 85 -15.12 16.05 8.24
N PHE A 86 -15.00 15.63 6.99
CA PHE A 86 -14.86 16.53 5.86
C PHE A 86 -16.10 17.42 5.70
N GLU A 87 -17.30 16.82 5.76
CA GLU A 87 -18.57 17.52 5.65
C GLU A 87 -18.77 18.52 6.79
N ALA A 88 -18.41 18.16 8.03
CA ALA A 88 -18.47 19.07 9.18
C ALA A 88 -17.54 20.29 9.03
N GLN A 89 -16.54 20.20 8.17
CA GLN A 89 -15.63 21.31 7.81
C GLN A 89 -16.04 21.99 6.49
N GLY A 90 -17.17 21.64 5.91
CA GLY A 90 -17.70 22.23 4.68
C GLY A 90 -17.21 21.60 3.38
N PHE A 91 -16.55 20.44 3.43
CA PHE A 91 -16.05 19.75 2.24
C PHE A 91 -16.95 18.58 1.85
N ALA A 92 -17.59 18.65 0.69
CA ALA A 92 -18.45 17.59 0.13
C ALA A 92 -17.63 16.45 -0.50
N VAL A 93 -16.64 15.92 0.24
CA VAL A 93 -15.65 14.95 -0.25
C VAL A 93 -16.30 13.68 -0.82
N ALA A 94 -17.46 13.27 -0.34
CA ALA A 94 -18.19 12.13 -0.88
C ALA A 94 -18.55 12.26 -2.38
N GLN A 95 -18.65 13.49 -2.90
CA GLN A 95 -18.99 13.81 -4.30
C GLN A 95 -17.75 14.03 -5.18
N TRP A 96 -16.57 14.17 -4.57
CA TRP A 96 -15.31 14.42 -5.27
C TRP A 96 -14.83 13.16 -6.01
N GLU A 97 -14.05 13.38 -7.07
CA GLU A 97 -13.48 12.34 -7.92
C GLU A 97 -12.56 11.44 -7.10
N ARG A 98 -12.71 10.12 -7.21
CA ARG A 98 -11.78 9.18 -6.57
C ARG A 98 -10.49 9.10 -7.37
N VAL A 99 -9.37 9.44 -6.75
CA VAL A 99 -8.05 9.38 -7.37
C VAL A 99 -7.19 8.33 -6.70
N GLY A 100 -6.42 7.60 -7.51
CA GLY A 100 -5.53 6.52 -7.06
C GLY A 100 -4.06 6.90 -7.17
N THR A 101 -3.19 6.07 -6.57
CA THR A 101 -1.73 6.17 -6.73
C THR A 101 -1.17 4.81 -7.14
N ARG A 102 0.06 4.79 -7.68
CA ARG A 102 0.71 3.57 -8.16
C ARG A 102 1.34 2.77 -7.01
N GLY A 103 1.92 3.46 -6.03
CA GLY A 103 2.82 2.93 -5.01
C GLY A 103 2.24 2.86 -3.59
N ARG A 104 1.08 3.48 -3.32
CA ARG A 104 0.44 3.44 -2.00
C ARG A 104 -1.09 3.41 -2.09
N ARG A 105 -1.71 2.36 -1.55
CA ARG A 105 -3.16 2.32 -1.38
C ARG A 105 -3.54 3.25 -0.22
N ARG A 106 -4.04 4.42 -0.57
CA ARG A 106 -4.65 5.38 0.36
C ARG A 106 -5.86 5.99 -0.33
N PRO A 107 -7.07 5.89 0.25
CA PRO A 107 -8.25 6.53 -0.33
C PRO A 107 -8.03 8.04 -0.40
N GLN A 108 -8.21 8.58 -1.60
CA GLN A 108 -8.00 9.99 -1.89
C GLN A 108 -9.09 10.46 -2.85
N ARG A 109 -9.46 11.73 -2.71
CA ARG A 109 -10.44 12.35 -3.59
C ARG A 109 -10.05 13.76 -3.97
N PHE A 110 -10.29 14.11 -5.23
CA PHE A 110 -9.93 15.39 -5.81
C PHE A 110 -11.18 16.17 -6.21
N ASP A 111 -11.23 17.45 -5.88
CA ASP A 111 -12.37 18.32 -6.18
C ASP A 111 -12.46 18.72 -7.66
N GLY A 112 -11.47 18.36 -8.48
CA GLY A 112 -11.37 18.72 -9.90
C GLY A 112 -10.70 20.08 -10.13
N VAL A 113 -10.32 20.80 -9.07
CA VAL A 113 -9.80 22.17 -9.13
C VAL A 113 -8.38 22.20 -8.56
N ASP A 114 -8.23 22.17 -7.24
CA ASP A 114 -6.93 22.34 -6.56
C ASP A 114 -6.84 21.67 -5.19
N THR A 115 -7.91 21.02 -4.71
CA THR A 115 -7.97 20.49 -3.35
C THR A 115 -8.03 18.97 -3.37
N LEU A 116 -7.07 18.36 -2.67
CA LEU A 116 -6.96 16.92 -2.49
C LEU A 116 -7.35 16.51 -1.06
N ALA A 117 -8.42 15.74 -0.93
CA ALA A 117 -8.79 15.07 0.31
C ALA A 117 -8.04 13.75 0.45
N VAL A 118 -7.39 13.57 1.60
CA VAL A 118 -6.58 12.40 1.93
C VAL A 118 -7.16 11.72 3.16
N PHE A 119 -7.60 10.48 3.02
CA PHE A 119 -8.11 9.71 4.15
C PHE A 119 -6.94 9.12 4.95
N VAL A 120 -6.82 9.49 6.23
CA VAL A 120 -5.78 9.02 7.15
C VAL A 120 -6.39 8.08 8.19
N THR A 121 -5.78 6.92 8.39
CA THR A 121 -6.27 5.86 9.28
C THR A 121 -5.40 5.65 10.52
N SER A 122 -4.24 6.31 10.57
CA SER A 122 -3.36 6.32 11.73
C SER A 122 -2.40 7.52 11.73
N ALA A 123 -1.70 7.73 12.84
CA ALA A 123 -0.60 8.68 12.94
C ALA A 123 0.50 8.41 11.88
N SER A 124 0.78 7.14 11.61
CA SER A 124 1.77 6.74 10.62
C SER A 124 1.41 7.13 9.18
N ASP A 125 0.12 7.37 8.87
CA ASP A 125 -0.25 7.92 7.56
C ASP A 125 0.17 9.39 7.43
N ILE A 126 0.22 10.14 8.53
CA ILE A 126 0.73 11.52 8.57
C ILE A 126 2.25 11.49 8.41
N ASP A 127 2.92 10.58 9.12
CA ASP A 127 4.37 10.38 9.03
C ASP A 127 4.84 9.96 7.64
N ASP A 128 3.96 9.36 6.83
CA ASP A 128 4.19 9.06 5.42
C ASP A 128 3.80 10.24 4.49
N LEU A 129 2.63 10.85 4.70
CA LEU A 129 2.12 11.93 3.83
C LEU A 129 3.00 13.19 3.88
N VAL A 130 3.39 13.64 5.08
CA VAL A 130 4.12 14.92 5.24
C VAL A 130 5.48 14.89 4.53
N PRO A 131 6.34 13.86 4.69
CA PRO A 131 7.58 13.79 3.94
C PRO A 131 7.38 13.68 2.43
N LEU A 132 6.34 12.95 1.96
CA LEU A 132 6.06 12.81 0.53
C LEU A 132 5.72 14.16 -0.13
N VAL A 133 4.81 14.93 0.47
CA VAL A 133 4.42 16.24 -0.08
C VAL A 133 5.54 17.27 0.06
N THR A 134 6.37 17.16 1.11
CA THR A 134 7.53 18.04 1.29
C THR A 134 8.59 17.76 0.23
N ALA A 135 8.91 16.48 -0.02
CA ALA A 135 9.84 16.07 -1.06
C ALA A 135 9.33 16.49 -2.45
N TRP A 136 8.05 16.24 -2.75
CA TRP A 136 7.42 16.69 -4.00
C TRP A 136 7.61 18.20 -4.21
N GLN A 137 7.31 19.03 -3.20
CA GLN A 137 7.41 20.48 -3.30
C GLN A 137 8.85 20.96 -3.49
N ILE A 138 9.81 20.44 -2.71
CA ILE A 138 11.22 20.81 -2.83
C ILE A 138 11.72 20.52 -4.25
N GLU A 139 11.51 19.30 -4.73
CA GLU A 139 12.03 18.88 -6.03
C GLU A 139 11.31 19.56 -7.20
N TRP A 140 10.00 19.78 -7.10
CA TRP A 140 9.27 20.61 -8.06
C TRP A 140 9.86 22.02 -8.15
N ASN A 141 10.11 22.66 -7.00
CA ASN A 141 10.60 24.03 -6.97
C ASN A 141 12.04 24.17 -7.46
N LYS A 142 12.89 23.17 -7.28
CA LYS A 142 14.21 23.11 -7.93
C LYS A 142 14.08 23.05 -9.44
N MET A 143 13.26 22.12 -9.95
CA MET A 143 13.04 21.97 -11.39
C MET A 143 12.41 23.21 -12.01
N HIS A 144 11.38 23.79 -11.38
CA HIS A 144 10.76 25.05 -11.81
C HIS A 144 11.80 26.19 -11.87
N GLY A 145 12.63 26.31 -10.84
CA GLY A 145 13.69 27.33 -10.79
C GLY A 145 14.74 27.18 -11.89
N LEU A 146 15.10 25.95 -12.25
CA LEU A 146 16.04 25.66 -13.35
C LEU A 146 15.39 25.95 -14.72
N LEU A 147 14.15 25.50 -14.93
CA LEU A 147 13.39 25.78 -16.16
C LEU A 147 13.19 27.28 -16.39
N GLY A 148 12.83 28.03 -15.36
CA GLY A 148 12.63 29.48 -15.43
C GLY A 148 13.90 30.27 -15.79
N ARG A 149 15.09 29.70 -15.54
CA ARG A 149 16.39 30.28 -15.92
C ARG A 149 16.87 29.80 -17.29
N SER A 150 16.24 28.77 -17.85
CA SER A 150 16.67 28.15 -19.09
C SER A 150 16.24 28.98 -20.30
N PRO A 151 17.15 29.24 -21.26
CA PRO A 151 16.78 29.88 -22.53
C PRO A 151 15.87 28.98 -23.39
N HIS A 152 15.75 27.70 -23.05
CA HIS A 152 15.00 26.70 -23.79
C HIS A 152 13.51 26.66 -23.45
N LEU A 153 13.06 27.37 -22.41
CA LEU A 153 11.68 27.35 -21.93
C LEU A 153 10.65 27.68 -23.03
N ALA A 154 10.91 28.73 -23.81
CA ALA A 154 10.01 29.12 -24.91
C ALA A 154 9.89 28.04 -25.99
N ARG A 155 10.94 27.25 -26.22
CA ARG A 155 10.97 26.18 -27.22
C ARG A 155 10.38 24.87 -26.71
N LEU A 156 10.40 24.64 -25.40
CA LEU A 156 9.71 23.52 -24.75
C LEU A 156 8.19 23.60 -24.90
N HIS A 157 7.64 24.81 -25.02
CA HIS A 157 6.22 25.06 -25.26
C HIS A 157 5.82 25.11 -26.74
N ASP A 158 6.76 24.89 -27.66
CA ASP A 158 6.48 24.93 -29.10
C ASP A 158 5.86 23.60 -29.57
N GLU A 159 4.59 23.65 -29.97
CA GLU A 159 3.85 22.48 -30.48
C GLU A 159 4.48 21.88 -31.75
N GLN A 160 5.32 22.64 -32.45
CA GLN A 160 6.02 22.19 -33.66
C GLN A 160 7.30 21.39 -33.38
N ALA A 161 7.82 21.41 -32.13
CA ALA A 161 8.98 20.63 -31.75
C ALA A 161 8.65 19.14 -31.69
N SER A 162 9.52 18.29 -32.24
CA SER A 162 9.37 16.84 -32.10
C SER A 162 9.53 16.40 -30.64
N LEU A 163 9.00 15.23 -30.28
CA LEU A 163 9.13 14.67 -28.93
C LEU A 163 10.60 14.53 -28.51
N GLY A 164 11.46 14.00 -29.38
CA GLY A 164 12.89 13.84 -29.09
C GLY A 164 13.62 15.17 -28.85
N GLU A 165 13.29 16.21 -29.62
CA GLU A 165 13.86 17.55 -29.40
C GLU A 165 13.40 18.15 -28.06
N ARG A 166 12.14 17.93 -27.65
CA ARG A 166 11.64 18.40 -26.34
C ARG A 166 12.36 17.72 -25.19
N ASP A 167 12.59 16.41 -25.29
CA ASP A 167 13.29 15.64 -24.25
C ASP A 167 14.75 16.11 -24.11
N GLU A 168 15.44 16.37 -25.22
CA GLU A 168 16.80 16.93 -25.22
C GLU A 168 16.86 18.33 -24.59
N LEU A 169 15.91 19.20 -24.95
CA LEU A 169 15.81 20.54 -24.39
C LEU A 169 15.47 20.52 -22.89
N LEU A 170 14.63 19.57 -22.46
CA LEU A 170 14.27 19.37 -21.07
C LEU A 170 15.49 18.88 -20.26
N GLY A 171 16.23 17.93 -20.81
CA GLY A 171 17.49 17.46 -20.24
C GLY A 171 18.50 18.59 -20.08
N ALA A 172 18.70 19.40 -21.13
CA ALA A 172 19.59 20.56 -21.09
C ALA A 172 19.14 21.62 -20.06
N ALA A 173 17.84 21.87 -19.94
CA ALA A 173 17.31 22.87 -19.01
C ALA A 173 17.42 22.44 -17.54
N LEU A 174 17.25 21.15 -17.25
CA LEU A 174 17.27 20.59 -15.89
C LEU A 174 18.63 20.02 -15.47
N GLY A 175 19.59 19.91 -16.40
CA GLY A 175 20.88 19.26 -16.16
C GLY A 175 20.78 17.73 -16.06
N LEU A 176 19.87 17.12 -16.83
CA LEU A 176 19.58 15.69 -16.81
C LEU A 176 20.07 15.01 -18.09
N ASP A 177 20.53 13.76 -17.96
CA ASP A 177 20.75 12.88 -19.11
C ASP A 177 19.44 12.28 -19.65
N ALA A 178 19.50 11.64 -20.81
CA ALA A 178 18.33 11.07 -21.47
C ALA A 178 17.60 10.00 -20.62
N GLU A 179 18.35 9.22 -19.83
CA GLU A 179 17.75 8.22 -18.93
C GLU A 179 16.92 8.89 -17.84
N ASN A 180 17.46 9.95 -17.24
CA ASN A 180 16.81 10.69 -16.18
C ASN A 180 15.64 11.54 -16.67
N VAL A 181 15.69 12.06 -17.90
CA VAL A 181 14.50 12.64 -18.56
C VAL A 181 13.40 11.58 -18.68
N GLY A 182 13.75 10.37 -19.16
CA GLY A 182 12.79 9.26 -19.23
C GLY A 182 12.16 8.90 -17.87
N LYS A 183 12.95 8.89 -16.79
CA LYS A 183 12.45 8.66 -15.42
C LYS A 183 11.48 9.75 -14.96
N LEU A 184 11.78 11.02 -15.26
CA LEU A 184 10.91 12.15 -14.92
C LEU A 184 9.57 12.05 -15.65
N LEU A 185 9.59 11.79 -16.95
CA LEU A 185 8.36 11.60 -17.73
C LEU A 185 7.54 10.41 -17.23
N LEU A 186 8.20 9.29 -16.89
CA LEU A 186 7.55 8.13 -16.30
C LEU A 186 6.91 8.44 -14.94
N ALA A 187 7.56 9.29 -14.13
CA ALA A 187 7.06 9.73 -12.83
C ALA A 187 5.75 10.52 -12.98
N PHE A 188 5.63 11.38 -13.99
CA PHE A 188 4.39 12.08 -14.32
C PHE A 188 3.34 11.18 -14.99
N GLY A 189 3.77 10.16 -15.73
CA GLY A 189 2.86 9.22 -16.39
C GLY A 189 2.13 9.85 -17.57
N ASP A 190 0.86 9.45 -17.77
CA ASP A 190 0.08 9.83 -18.95
C ASP A 190 -0.24 11.33 -19.01
N THR A 191 -0.06 12.06 -17.91
CA THR A 191 -0.26 13.52 -17.81
C THR A 191 1.06 14.30 -17.86
N ALA A 192 2.14 13.72 -18.41
CA ALA A 192 3.46 14.34 -18.44
C ALA A 192 3.47 15.73 -19.09
N ASP A 193 2.83 15.89 -20.26
CA ASP A 193 2.79 17.19 -20.94
C ASP A 193 2.09 18.27 -20.11
N ASP A 194 0.97 17.92 -19.48
CA ASP A 194 0.24 18.82 -18.59
C ASP A 194 1.08 19.18 -17.36
N ALA A 195 1.72 18.18 -16.75
CA ALA A 195 2.57 18.39 -15.59
C ALA A 195 3.79 19.26 -15.89
N LEU A 196 4.43 19.09 -17.05
CA LEU A 196 5.53 19.94 -17.51
C LEU A 196 5.08 21.38 -17.77
N ARG A 197 3.86 21.57 -18.30
CA ARG A 197 3.28 22.91 -18.48
C ARG A 197 3.05 23.60 -17.13
N GLU A 198 2.48 22.91 -16.16
CA GLU A 198 2.32 23.43 -14.79
C GLU A 198 3.69 23.72 -14.14
N LEU A 199 4.65 22.81 -14.31
CA LEU A 199 6.01 22.94 -13.77
C LEU A 199 6.73 24.15 -14.32
N ALA A 200 6.56 24.45 -15.61
CA ALA A 200 7.10 25.65 -16.23
C ALA A 200 6.39 26.92 -15.76
N ALA A 201 5.07 26.86 -15.60
CA ALA A 201 4.26 28.02 -15.31
C ALA A 201 4.39 28.50 -13.86
N HIS A 202 4.35 27.57 -12.89
CA HIS A 202 4.10 27.92 -11.49
C HIS A 202 5.02 27.18 -10.51
N PRO A 203 5.50 27.87 -9.45
CA PRO A 203 6.10 27.17 -8.32
C PRO A 203 5.03 26.36 -7.57
N CYS A 204 5.46 25.29 -6.92
CA CYS A 204 4.60 24.48 -6.07
C CYS A 204 4.53 25.11 -4.66
N GLU A 205 3.33 25.52 -4.27
CA GLU A 205 3.05 26.09 -2.96
C GLU A 205 1.90 25.32 -2.29
N LEU A 206 2.24 24.16 -1.73
CA LEU A 206 1.28 23.30 -1.06
C LEU A 206 0.96 23.80 0.35
N SER A 207 -0.28 23.56 0.74
CA SER A 207 -0.74 23.66 2.11
C SER A 207 -1.38 22.36 2.57
N LEU A 208 -1.25 22.07 3.87
CA LEU A 208 -1.81 20.90 4.50
C LEU A 208 -2.64 21.32 5.72
N ARG A 209 -3.86 20.79 5.79
CA ARG A 209 -4.75 20.92 6.95
C ARG A 209 -5.11 19.53 7.46
N LEU A 210 -4.79 19.25 8.72
CA LEU A 210 -5.25 18.05 9.39
C LEU A 210 -6.58 18.36 10.09
N ILE A 211 -7.67 17.76 9.59
CA ILE A 211 -8.95 17.76 10.27
C ILE A 211 -8.81 16.78 11.43
N SER A 212 -8.60 17.32 12.63
CA SER A 212 -8.24 16.59 13.84
C SER A 212 -9.00 15.29 14.00
N GLY A 213 -8.26 14.19 13.85
CA GLY A 213 -8.68 12.86 14.21
C GLY A 213 -8.28 12.55 15.65
N THR A 214 -9.20 12.68 16.59
CA THR A 214 -8.97 12.26 17.98
C THR A 214 -8.76 10.75 18.06
N LEU A 215 -8.00 10.28 19.07
CA LEU A 215 -7.86 8.85 19.38
C LEU A 215 -9.22 8.13 19.48
N LEU A 216 -10.25 8.86 19.91
CA LEU A 216 -11.62 8.36 20.02
C LEU A 216 -12.20 7.99 18.64
N GLU A 217 -11.86 8.73 17.58
CA GLU A 217 -12.37 8.48 16.24
C GLU A 217 -11.71 7.27 15.60
N TYR A 218 -10.42 7.03 15.81
CA TYR A 218 -9.78 5.76 15.42
C TYR A 218 -10.45 4.54 16.08
N ARG A 219 -10.81 4.67 17.36
CA ARG A 219 -11.55 3.62 18.08
C ARG A 219 -12.97 3.43 17.53
N ARG A 220 -13.68 4.52 17.21
CA ARG A 220 -15.02 4.45 16.58
C ARG A 220 -14.96 3.81 15.20
N ALA A 221 -13.96 4.17 14.39
CA ALA A 221 -13.73 3.59 13.08
C ALA A 221 -13.50 2.07 13.19
N SER A 222 -12.54 1.65 14.02
CA SER A 222 -12.25 0.23 14.23
C SER A 222 -13.44 -0.54 14.82
N GLN A 223 -14.29 0.11 15.61
CA GLN A 223 -15.55 -0.47 16.07
C GLN A 223 -16.56 -0.68 14.95
N ARG A 224 -16.77 0.30 14.06
CA ARG A 224 -17.68 0.13 12.90
C ARG A 224 -17.20 -0.99 11.98
N TRP A 225 -15.88 -1.08 11.79
CA TRP A 225 -15.25 -2.17 11.05
C TRP A 225 -15.57 -3.52 11.67
N TRP A 226 -15.33 -3.69 12.98
CA TRP A 226 -15.65 -4.94 13.67
C TRP A 226 -17.14 -5.28 13.65
N SER A 227 -18.02 -4.31 13.93
CA SER A 227 -19.48 -4.50 13.90
C SER A 227 -20.02 -4.92 12.53
N SER A 228 -19.26 -4.72 11.45
CA SER A 228 -19.63 -5.20 10.12
C SER A 228 -19.19 -6.65 9.87
N ILE A 229 -18.15 -7.12 10.58
CA ILE A 229 -17.59 -8.47 10.47
C ILE A 229 -18.28 -9.43 11.44
N GLU A 230 -18.60 -8.95 12.64
CA GLU A 230 -19.19 -9.72 13.73
C GLU A 230 -20.44 -10.53 13.33
N PRO A 231 -21.40 -9.99 12.53
CA PRO A 231 -22.54 -10.77 12.08
C PRO A 231 -22.14 -11.99 11.24
N ALA A 232 -21.16 -11.86 10.35
CA ALA A 232 -20.68 -12.96 9.52
C ALA A 232 -19.89 -14.00 10.35
N TYR A 233 -19.13 -13.53 11.35
CA TYR A 233 -18.41 -14.38 12.30
C TYR A 233 -19.37 -15.22 13.18
N LEU A 234 -20.50 -14.66 13.58
CA LEU A 234 -21.50 -15.33 14.42
C LEU A 234 -22.58 -16.08 13.63
N ALA A 235 -22.70 -15.87 12.30
CA ALA A 235 -23.82 -16.35 11.49
C ALA A 235 -24.07 -17.87 11.59
N ASP A 236 -23.00 -18.65 11.67
CA ASP A 236 -23.05 -20.12 11.60
C ASP A 236 -22.83 -20.80 12.96
N ALA A 237 -22.83 -20.05 14.08
CA ALA A 237 -22.59 -20.62 15.41
C ALA A 237 -23.36 -19.91 16.53
N ASP A 238 -23.96 -20.69 17.41
CA ASP A 238 -24.63 -20.21 18.63
C ASP A 238 -23.65 -19.66 19.69
N ARG A 239 -22.34 -19.74 19.44
CA ARG A 239 -21.27 -19.30 20.34
C ARG A 239 -20.09 -18.72 19.57
N GLN A 240 -19.27 -17.95 20.28
CA GLN A 240 -18.00 -17.47 19.76
C GLN A 240 -17.06 -18.64 19.42
N ARG A 241 -16.61 -18.69 18.17
CA ARG A 241 -15.72 -19.73 17.62
C ARG A 241 -14.25 -19.41 17.90
N PRO A 242 -13.36 -20.41 18.05
CA PRO A 242 -11.92 -20.16 18.13
C PRO A 242 -11.39 -19.54 16.83
N VAL A 243 -10.51 -18.55 16.95
CA VAL A 243 -9.99 -17.78 15.80
C VAL A 243 -8.48 -17.94 15.64
N TYR A 244 -8.05 -18.23 14.42
CA TYR A 244 -6.69 -17.98 13.95
C TYR A 244 -6.67 -16.64 13.23
N PHE A 245 -6.03 -15.64 13.83
CA PHE A 245 -5.94 -14.31 13.25
C PHE A 245 -4.78 -14.26 12.26
N VAL A 246 -5.05 -13.76 11.06
CA VAL A 246 -4.03 -13.52 10.03
C VAL A 246 -4.11 -12.06 9.58
N SER A 247 -2.98 -11.36 9.60
CA SER A 247 -2.84 -10.08 8.91
C SER A 247 -1.96 -10.32 7.70
N SER A 248 -2.55 -10.25 6.50
CA SER A 248 -1.86 -10.53 5.25
C SER A 248 -2.55 -9.82 4.09
N ASN A 249 -2.30 -10.25 2.85
CA ASN A 249 -3.06 -9.76 1.71
C ASN A 249 -4.37 -10.56 1.53
N THR A 250 -5.26 -10.08 0.67
CA THR A 250 -6.58 -10.69 0.43
C THR A 250 -6.60 -11.81 -0.62
N HIS A 251 -5.46 -12.24 -1.15
CA HIS A 251 -5.42 -13.21 -2.26
C HIS A 251 -4.63 -14.49 -1.94
N ALA A 252 -3.62 -14.43 -1.08
CA ALA A 252 -2.77 -15.57 -0.77
C ALA A 252 -3.56 -16.74 -0.16
N LEU A 253 -4.37 -16.48 0.88
CA LEU A 253 -5.17 -17.52 1.50
C LEU A 253 -6.28 -18.05 0.57
N PRO A 254 -7.10 -17.21 -0.11
CA PRO A 254 -8.07 -17.74 -1.08
C PRO A 254 -7.45 -18.54 -2.22
N ASN A 255 -6.27 -18.15 -2.72
CA ASN A 255 -5.59 -18.91 -3.77
C ASN A 255 -5.19 -20.33 -3.31
N LEU A 256 -4.73 -20.46 -2.06
CA LEU A 256 -4.30 -21.74 -1.48
C LEU A 256 -5.48 -22.58 -0.97
N LEU A 257 -6.51 -21.95 -0.42
CA LEU A 257 -7.62 -22.62 0.28
C LEU A 257 -8.90 -22.72 -0.56
N GLY A 258 -9.18 -21.72 -1.39
CA GLY A 258 -10.39 -21.63 -2.21
C GLY A 258 -10.31 -22.49 -3.45
N GLY A 259 -9.15 -22.50 -4.13
CA GLY A 259 -8.84 -23.37 -5.27
C GLY A 259 -9.28 -22.85 -6.64
N TYR A 260 -9.85 -21.64 -6.74
CA TYR A 260 -10.38 -21.09 -8.00
C TYR A 260 -9.31 -21.04 -9.11
N ALA A 261 -8.14 -20.47 -8.82
CA ALA A 261 -7.07 -20.34 -9.80
C ALA A 261 -6.54 -21.69 -10.29
N ARG A 262 -6.50 -22.71 -9.42
CA ARG A 262 -6.13 -24.07 -9.83
C ARG A 262 -7.17 -24.68 -10.76
N ALA A 263 -8.46 -24.51 -10.45
CA ALA A 263 -9.55 -25.01 -11.27
C ALA A 263 -9.63 -24.35 -12.66
N HIS A 264 -9.15 -23.11 -12.79
CA HIS A 264 -9.16 -22.35 -14.04
C HIS A 264 -7.76 -22.10 -14.61
N ARG A 265 -6.77 -22.91 -14.20
CA ARG A 265 -5.36 -22.67 -14.52
C ARG A 265 -5.13 -22.52 -16.02
N ASP A 266 -5.68 -23.43 -16.82
CA ASP A 266 -5.45 -23.44 -18.27
C ASP A 266 -6.00 -22.17 -18.93
N ALA A 267 -7.18 -21.71 -18.51
CA ALA A 267 -7.77 -20.46 -18.99
C ALA A 267 -6.93 -19.22 -18.58
N ILE A 268 -6.36 -19.23 -17.37
CA ILE A 268 -5.50 -18.15 -16.87
C ILE A 268 -4.18 -18.11 -17.66
N LEU A 269 -3.56 -19.26 -17.92
CA LEU A 269 -2.30 -19.33 -18.65
C LEU A 269 -2.47 -19.01 -20.14
N GLU A 270 -3.66 -19.23 -20.72
CA GLU A 270 -3.96 -18.85 -22.10
C GLU A 270 -3.96 -17.33 -22.32
N LEU A 271 -4.23 -16.53 -21.27
CA LEU A 271 -4.10 -15.07 -21.33
C LEU A 271 -2.68 -14.64 -21.73
N VAL A 272 -1.67 -15.35 -21.25
CA VAL A 272 -0.27 -15.05 -21.55
C VAL A 272 0.05 -15.40 -22.99
N ARG A 273 -0.51 -16.49 -23.54
CA ARG A 273 -0.30 -16.87 -24.95
C ARG A 273 -0.89 -15.88 -25.94
N THR A 274 -1.96 -15.20 -25.55
CA THR A 274 -2.70 -14.29 -26.45
C THR A 274 -2.16 -12.85 -26.43
N GLY A 275 -1.54 -12.40 -25.33
CA GLY A 275 -1.04 -11.01 -25.26
C GLY A 275 0.20 -10.77 -24.39
N ASP A 276 0.64 -11.75 -23.60
CA ASP A 276 1.78 -11.69 -22.68
C ASP A 276 2.01 -10.32 -21.99
N PRO A 277 1.02 -9.81 -21.23
CA PRO A 277 1.03 -8.43 -20.74
C PRO A 277 2.19 -8.11 -19.78
N GLU A 278 2.68 -9.11 -19.03
CA GLU A 278 3.79 -8.96 -18.08
C GLU A 278 5.09 -9.62 -18.57
N ARG A 279 5.12 -10.13 -19.82
CA ARG A 279 6.28 -10.84 -20.39
C ARG A 279 6.68 -12.09 -19.59
N LEU A 280 5.70 -12.85 -19.11
CA LEU A 280 5.86 -14.08 -18.34
C LEU A 280 5.81 -15.36 -19.20
N GLY A 281 5.67 -15.22 -20.53
CA GLY A 281 5.68 -16.36 -21.44
C GLY A 281 6.90 -17.29 -21.29
N PRO A 282 8.14 -16.76 -21.22
CA PRO A 282 9.35 -17.58 -21.04
C PRO A 282 9.36 -18.37 -19.72
N GLU A 283 8.96 -17.74 -18.61
CA GLU A 283 8.90 -18.35 -17.29
C GLU A 283 7.86 -19.48 -17.24
N ILE A 284 6.69 -19.26 -17.85
CA ILE A 284 5.65 -20.29 -17.94
C ILE A 284 6.13 -21.48 -18.79
N ALA A 285 6.74 -21.22 -19.95
CA ALA A 285 7.27 -22.28 -20.80
C ALA A 285 8.34 -23.11 -20.08
N ALA A 286 9.29 -22.45 -19.40
CA ALA A 286 10.32 -23.12 -18.62
C ALA A 286 9.73 -23.95 -17.47
N ALA A 287 8.71 -23.45 -16.77
CA ALA A 287 8.03 -24.19 -15.72
C ALA A 287 7.28 -25.42 -16.26
N GLN A 288 6.65 -25.32 -17.44
CA GLN A 288 6.00 -26.44 -18.13
C GLN A 288 7.00 -27.52 -18.55
N GLU A 289 8.15 -27.13 -19.10
CA GLU A 289 9.22 -28.06 -19.50
C GLU A 289 9.81 -28.84 -18.32
N ARG A 290 9.88 -28.21 -17.14
CA ARG A 290 10.36 -28.82 -15.90
C ARG A 290 9.31 -29.64 -15.16
N ASP A 291 8.05 -29.63 -15.61
CA ASP A 291 6.91 -30.17 -14.86
C ASP A 291 6.79 -29.60 -13.43
N ASP A 292 7.15 -28.31 -13.28
CA ASP A 292 7.16 -27.63 -11.98
C ASP A 292 5.77 -27.08 -11.64
N GLU A 293 4.92 -27.99 -11.15
CA GLU A 293 3.54 -27.69 -10.76
C GLU A 293 3.42 -26.57 -9.70
N SER A 294 4.43 -26.41 -8.83
CA SER A 294 4.44 -25.34 -7.81
C SER A 294 4.69 -23.96 -8.42
N GLU A 295 5.59 -23.88 -9.40
CA GLU A 295 5.85 -22.63 -10.14
C GLU A 295 4.66 -22.24 -11.00
N LEU A 296 4.05 -23.21 -11.70
CA LEU A 296 2.85 -23.00 -12.48
C LEU A 296 1.68 -22.52 -11.61
N ALA A 297 1.50 -23.10 -10.42
CA ALA A 297 0.52 -22.61 -9.46
C ALA A 297 0.79 -21.15 -9.07
N ASN A 298 2.02 -20.80 -8.68
CA ASN A 298 2.39 -19.44 -8.29
C ASN A 298 2.17 -18.43 -9.44
N LEU A 299 2.55 -18.78 -10.68
CA LEU A 299 2.32 -17.95 -11.86
C LEU A 299 0.82 -17.77 -12.13
N SER A 300 0.02 -18.83 -12.02
CA SER A 300 -1.44 -18.73 -12.17
C SER A 300 -2.09 -17.84 -11.09
N TYR A 301 -1.60 -17.89 -9.85
CA TYR A 301 -2.06 -17.04 -8.75
C TYR A 301 -1.78 -15.57 -9.00
N TYR A 302 -0.59 -15.27 -9.54
CA TYR A 302 -0.21 -13.91 -9.92
C TYR A 302 -1.07 -13.39 -11.08
N LEU A 303 -1.26 -14.21 -12.12
CA LEU A 303 -2.01 -13.87 -13.33
C LEU A 303 -3.52 -13.79 -13.13
N LEU A 304 -4.07 -14.43 -12.09
CA LEU A 304 -5.51 -14.41 -11.79
C LEU A 304 -6.08 -12.99 -11.81
N ARG A 305 -5.36 -12.02 -11.24
CA ARG A 305 -5.83 -10.62 -11.20
C ARG A 305 -5.99 -10.01 -12.59
N GLN A 306 -5.08 -10.32 -13.52
CA GLN A 306 -5.15 -9.82 -14.88
C GLN A 306 -6.23 -10.54 -15.68
N TYR A 307 -6.34 -11.86 -15.49
CA TYR A 307 -7.43 -12.65 -16.04
C TYR A 307 -8.79 -12.07 -15.67
N LEU A 308 -9.01 -11.73 -14.40
CA LEU A 308 -10.25 -11.10 -13.91
C LEU A 308 -10.46 -9.65 -14.38
N ARG A 309 -9.42 -8.98 -14.91
CA ARG A 309 -9.54 -7.63 -15.51
C ARG A 309 -9.87 -7.69 -16.99
N ALA A 310 -9.40 -8.71 -17.69
CA ALA A 310 -9.72 -8.97 -19.09
C ALA A 310 -11.11 -9.61 -19.26
N ALA A 311 -11.61 -10.24 -18.20
CA ALA A 311 -12.92 -10.85 -18.10
C ALA A 311 -14.07 -9.82 -18.01
N PRO A 312 -15.31 -10.20 -18.41
CA PRO A 312 -16.51 -9.42 -18.11
C PRO A 312 -16.74 -9.26 -16.59
N ASP A 313 -17.48 -8.22 -16.19
CA ASP A 313 -17.66 -7.82 -14.78
C ASP A 313 -18.26 -8.92 -13.87
N ASP A 314 -18.96 -9.90 -14.44
CA ASP A 314 -19.58 -11.02 -13.73
C ASP A 314 -18.57 -12.06 -13.22
N GLN A 315 -17.34 -12.08 -13.74
CA GLN A 315 -16.37 -13.11 -13.40
C GLN A 315 -15.85 -12.97 -11.96
N ARG A 316 -15.88 -11.77 -11.37
CA ARG A 316 -15.59 -11.57 -9.94
C ARG A 316 -16.65 -12.22 -9.04
N ILE A 317 -17.91 -12.16 -9.45
CA ILE A 317 -19.01 -12.82 -8.73
C ILE A 317 -18.81 -14.33 -8.75
N LEU A 318 -18.32 -14.88 -9.88
CA LEU A 318 -18.01 -16.30 -9.98
C LEU A 318 -16.86 -16.72 -9.04
N VAL A 319 -15.82 -15.90 -8.89
CA VAL A 319 -14.74 -16.15 -7.93
C VAL A 319 -15.28 -16.17 -6.51
N GLN A 320 -16.05 -15.13 -6.12
CA GLN A 320 -16.64 -15.04 -4.78
C GLN A 320 -17.57 -16.24 -4.50
N ALA A 321 -18.42 -16.61 -5.45
CA ALA A 321 -19.30 -17.77 -5.32
C ALA A 321 -18.52 -19.09 -5.27
N PHE A 322 -17.33 -19.17 -5.86
CA PHE A 322 -16.46 -20.35 -5.76
C PHE A 322 -15.80 -20.43 -4.39
N ASP A 323 -15.29 -19.30 -3.89
CA ASP A 323 -14.68 -19.16 -2.57
C ASP A 323 -15.68 -19.46 -1.45
N GLU A 324 -16.92 -18.97 -1.58
CA GLU A 324 -18.01 -19.26 -0.63
C GLU A 324 -18.31 -20.76 -0.51
N ARG A 325 -18.24 -21.51 -1.63
CA ARG A 325 -18.39 -22.98 -1.62
C ARG A 325 -17.25 -23.69 -0.92
N SER A 326 -16.10 -23.03 -0.75
CA SER A 326 -14.95 -23.51 0.03
C SER A 326 -14.94 -22.89 1.44
N GLY A 327 -16.04 -22.26 1.88
CA GLY A 327 -16.15 -21.69 3.23
C GLY A 327 -15.45 -20.35 3.43
N ILE A 328 -15.09 -19.65 2.35
CA ILE A 328 -14.40 -18.36 2.39
C ILE A 328 -15.40 -17.26 2.06
N SER A 329 -15.64 -16.34 3.00
CA SER A 329 -16.41 -15.13 2.76
C SER A 329 -15.51 -13.89 2.83
N THR A 330 -15.67 -12.97 1.88
CA THR A 330 -14.87 -11.74 1.81
C THR A 330 -15.77 -10.53 2.03
N LEU A 331 -15.41 -9.69 3.00
CA LEU A 331 -15.96 -8.36 3.22
C LEU A 331 -14.95 -7.34 2.68
N GLU A 332 -15.25 -6.70 1.55
CA GLU A 332 -14.30 -5.80 0.87
C GLU A 332 -14.04 -4.50 1.65
N THR A 333 -15.08 -3.85 2.17
CA THR A 333 -14.96 -2.59 2.91
C THR A 333 -15.84 -2.57 4.17
N PRO A 334 -15.59 -3.46 5.16
CA PRO A 334 -16.36 -3.52 6.39
C PRO A 334 -16.33 -2.17 7.13
N GLY A 335 -17.51 -1.65 7.48
CA GLY A 335 -17.65 -0.36 8.16
C GLY A 335 -17.19 0.85 7.34
N HIS A 336 -17.12 0.71 6.01
CA HIS A 336 -16.57 1.71 5.08
C HIS A 336 -15.10 2.07 5.34
N ILE A 337 -14.35 1.13 5.91
CA ILE A 337 -12.90 1.24 6.08
C ILE A 337 -12.23 0.39 4.99
N ASP A 338 -11.18 0.94 4.40
CA ASP A 338 -10.38 0.30 3.34
C ASP A 338 -9.41 -0.75 3.94
N VAL A 339 -9.98 -1.65 4.75
CA VAL A 339 -9.31 -2.81 5.36
C VAL A 339 -10.27 -3.99 5.20
N ALA A 340 -10.08 -4.74 4.12
CA ALA A 340 -10.91 -5.91 3.84
C ALA A 340 -10.70 -6.99 4.91
N ALA A 341 -11.73 -7.81 5.12
CA ALA A 341 -11.67 -8.97 6.01
C ALA A 341 -12.17 -10.22 5.29
N GLN A 342 -11.55 -11.36 5.56
CA GLN A 342 -11.95 -12.65 5.03
C GLN A 342 -12.14 -13.62 6.19
N LEU A 343 -13.29 -14.28 6.21
CA LEU A 343 -13.60 -15.33 7.17
C LEU A 343 -13.53 -16.67 6.44
N VAL A 344 -12.63 -17.54 6.90
CA VAL A 344 -12.48 -18.90 6.37
C VAL A 344 -12.94 -19.88 7.42
N GLN A 345 -13.97 -20.66 7.10
CA GLN A 345 -14.49 -21.70 7.96
C GLN A 345 -13.76 -23.01 7.70
N LEU A 346 -12.97 -23.48 8.68
CA LEU A 346 -12.12 -24.66 8.48
C LEU A 346 -12.94 -25.91 8.14
N SER A 347 -14.10 -26.08 8.75
CA SER A 347 -15.01 -27.21 8.49
C SER A 347 -15.62 -27.25 7.09
N LYS A 348 -15.56 -26.15 6.34
CA LYS A 348 -16.10 -26.05 4.98
C LYS A 348 -15.02 -26.12 3.90
N LEU A 349 -13.74 -26.24 4.28
CA LEU A 349 -12.65 -26.41 3.33
C LEU A 349 -12.75 -27.77 2.65
N ALA A 350 -12.61 -27.79 1.33
CA ALA A 350 -12.64 -28.99 0.51
C ALA A 350 -11.20 -29.47 0.23
N PRO A 351 -10.77 -30.64 0.77
CA PRO A 351 -9.38 -31.10 0.67
C PRO A 351 -8.86 -31.24 -0.76
N ASP A 352 -9.74 -31.63 -1.69
CA ASP A 352 -9.46 -31.77 -3.12
C ASP A 352 -9.22 -30.43 -3.84
N ARG A 353 -9.69 -29.32 -3.26
CA ARG A 353 -9.49 -27.96 -3.80
C ARG A 353 -8.24 -27.28 -3.30
N LEU A 354 -7.77 -27.66 -2.10
CA LEU A 354 -6.58 -27.08 -1.48
C LEU A 354 -5.36 -27.18 -2.40
N ASP A 355 -4.48 -26.19 -2.35
CA ASP A 355 -3.15 -26.31 -2.95
C ASP A 355 -2.44 -27.54 -2.36
N PRO A 356 -1.82 -28.41 -3.18
CA PRO A 356 -1.14 -29.61 -2.70
C PRO A 356 -0.12 -29.34 -1.58
N ARG A 357 0.51 -28.17 -1.57
CA ARG A 357 1.51 -27.76 -0.58
C ARG A 357 0.94 -27.53 0.82
N VAL A 358 -0.37 -27.29 0.94
CA VAL A 358 -1.05 -27.09 2.23
C VAL A 358 -1.88 -28.31 2.65
N ARG A 359 -1.86 -29.40 1.88
CA ARG A 359 -2.45 -30.69 2.26
C ARG A 359 -1.49 -31.43 3.16
N VAL A 360 -1.68 -31.25 4.47
CA VAL A 360 -0.91 -31.92 5.51
C VAL A 360 -1.61 -33.20 5.97
N ASP A 361 -0.86 -34.10 6.60
CA ASP A 361 -1.42 -35.31 7.20
C ASP A 361 -2.53 -34.95 8.20
N GLY A 362 -3.70 -35.58 8.04
CA GLY A 362 -4.87 -35.32 8.89
C GLY A 362 -5.66 -34.06 8.53
N VAL A 363 -5.44 -33.45 7.36
CA VAL A 363 -6.23 -32.30 6.87
C VAL A 363 -7.74 -32.56 6.88
N GLU A 364 -8.17 -33.83 6.81
CA GLU A 364 -9.60 -34.19 6.81
C GLU A 364 -10.28 -33.92 8.15
N LEU A 365 -9.50 -33.82 9.24
CA LEU A 365 -9.99 -33.43 10.55
C LEU A 365 -10.50 -31.98 10.58
N LEU A 366 -10.14 -31.15 9.59
CA LEU A 366 -10.67 -29.79 9.48
C LEU A 366 -12.20 -29.78 9.38
N ALA A 367 -12.81 -30.80 8.77
CA ALA A 367 -14.26 -30.96 8.66
C ALA A 367 -14.98 -30.98 10.03
N GLU A 368 -14.28 -31.44 11.08
CA GLU A 368 -14.78 -31.49 12.46
C GLU A 368 -14.42 -30.24 13.27
N SER A 369 -13.66 -29.30 12.68
CA SER A 369 -13.17 -28.11 13.36
C SER A 369 -14.20 -27.01 13.43
N ASP A 370 -14.45 -26.52 14.64
CA ASP A 370 -15.24 -25.31 14.85
C ASP A 370 -14.42 -24.02 14.73
N ALA A 371 -13.12 -24.09 14.43
CA ALA A 371 -12.29 -22.90 14.32
C ALA A 371 -12.45 -22.18 12.96
N VAL A 372 -12.17 -20.88 12.97
CA VAL A 372 -12.15 -20.04 11.77
C VAL A 372 -10.80 -19.35 11.62
N ILE A 373 -10.38 -19.08 10.38
CA ILE A 373 -9.32 -18.11 10.10
C ILE A 373 -10.00 -16.78 9.81
N LEU A 374 -9.59 -15.74 10.53
CA LEU A 374 -9.99 -14.37 10.25
C LEU A 374 -8.76 -13.64 9.69
N ASN A 375 -8.74 -13.50 8.36
CA ASN A 375 -7.70 -12.77 7.65
C ASN A 375 -8.12 -11.32 7.42
N ILE A 376 -7.21 -10.37 7.57
CA ILE A 376 -7.45 -8.96 7.24
C ILE A 376 -6.38 -8.47 6.27
N ASP A 377 -6.78 -7.58 5.34
CA ASP A 377 -5.80 -6.86 4.52
C ASP A 377 -4.90 -6.04 5.44
N TYR A 378 -3.57 -6.17 5.30
CA TYR A 378 -2.63 -5.68 6.30
C TYR A 378 -2.74 -4.15 6.50
N PRO A 379 -3.27 -3.67 7.64
CA PRO A 379 -3.26 -2.25 7.93
C PRO A 379 -1.85 -1.84 8.39
N LEU A 380 -1.45 -0.60 8.15
CA LEU A 380 -0.12 -0.10 8.52
C LEU A 380 -0.15 0.69 9.82
N GLY A 381 0.95 0.62 10.57
CA GLY A 381 1.14 1.39 11.81
C GLY A 381 0.07 1.12 12.85
N MET A 382 -0.39 2.19 13.52
CA MET A 382 -1.35 2.09 14.62
C MET A 382 -2.74 1.57 14.21
N ALA A 383 -3.08 1.58 12.92
CA ALA A 383 -4.33 0.98 12.45
C ALA A 383 -4.36 -0.53 12.77
N ALA A 384 -3.23 -1.24 12.60
CA ALA A 384 -3.11 -2.65 12.96
C ALA A 384 -3.41 -2.90 14.44
N TYR A 385 -2.84 -2.07 15.31
CA TYR A 385 -3.11 -2.14 16.75
C TYR A 385 -4.60 -1.97 17.05
N HIS A 386 -5.26 -0.97 16.46
CA HIS A 386 -6.68 -0.72 16.73
C HIS A 386 -7.60 -1.85 16.21
N HIS A 387 -7.29 -2.43 15.04
CA HIS A 387 -8.08 -3.51 14.46
C HIS A 387 -7.94 -4.79 15.28
N LEU A 388 -6.70 -5.20 15.60
CA LEU A 388 -6.44 -6.37 16.41
C LEU A 388 -6.99 -6.23 17.83
N SER A 389 -6.85 -5.04 18.45
CA SER A 389 -7.42 -4.78 19.78
C SER A 389 -8.93 -4.91 19.79
N ARG A 390 -9.61 -4.44 18.73
CA ARG A 390 -11.06 -4.47 18.68
C ARG A 390 -11.61 -5.85 18.37
N LEU A 391 -10.97 -6.55 17.43
CA LEU A 391 -11.22 -7.95 17.13
C LEU A 391 -11.03 -8.81 18.38
N GLY A 392 -9.92 -8.66 19.10
CA GLY A 392 -9.62 -9.42 20.31
C GLY A 392 -10.62 -9.20 21.46
N GLN A 393 -11.37 -8.09 21.45
CA GLN A 393 -12.46 -7.83 22.39
C GLN A 393 -13.80 -8.47 21.97
N GLY A 394 -13.98 -8.74 20.67
CA GLY A 394 -15.22 -9.26 20.10
C GLY A 394 -15.24 -10.78 19.86
N ILE A 395 -14.07 -11.41 19.78
CA ILE A 395 -13.94 -12.87 19.59
C ILE A 395 -13.83 -13.60 20.93
N GLY A 396 -14.13 -14.91 20.92
CA GLY A 396 -14.11 -15.72 22.13
C GLY A 396 -12.71 -16.16 22.53
N GLU A 397 -11.93 -16.65 21.56
CA GLU A 397 -10.59 -17.18 21.80
C GLU A 397 -9.68 -16.97 20.58
N ILE A 398 -8.45 -16.51 20.81
CA ILE A 398 -7.38 -16.48 19.81
C ILE A 398 -6.50 -17.71 19.98
N ARG A 399 -6.43 -18.56 18.95
CA ARG A 399 -5.58 -19.76 18.90
C ARG A 399 -4.22 -19.52 18.25
N GLY A 400 -4.12 -18.51 17.39
CA GLY A 400 -2.88 -18.13 16.73
C GLY A 400 -2.98 -16.74 16.13
N VAL A 401 -1.84 -16.05 16.04
CA VAL A 401 -1.69 -14.72 15.43
C VAL A 401 -0.55 -14.81 14.43
N TYR A 402 -0.87 -14.57 13.16
CA TYR A 402 0.09 -14.60 12.05
C TYR A 402 0.10 -13.24 11.37
N VAL A 403 1.27 -12.61 11.30
CA VAL A 403 1.44 -11.32 10.63
C VAL A 403 2.43 -11.51 9.50
N MET A 404 1.97 -11.30 8.27
CA MET A 404 2.77 -11.43 7.06
C MET A 404 2.96 -10.07 6.43
N GLY A 405 4.19 -9.78 6.00
CA GLY A 405 4.51 -8.50 5.39
C GLY A 405 5.89 -8.50 4.77
N LYS A 406 6.17 -7.44 4.01
CA LYS A 406 7.52 -7.17 3.54
C LYS A 406 8.27 -6.41 4.63
N ALA A 407 9.54 -6.74 4.81
CA ALA A 407 10.42 -6.03 5.72
C ALA A 407 11.74 -5.74 5.00
N ALA A 408 12.31 -4.58 5.31
CA ALA A 408 13.69 -4.31 4.96
C ALA A 408 14.60 -5.15 5.86
N THR A 409 15.74 -5.57 5.33
CA THR A 409 16.71 -6.37 6.06
C THR A 409 18.08 -5.73 5.97
N LEU A 410 18.84 -5.78 7.07
CA LEU A 410 20.23 -5.34 7.11
C LEU A 410 21.19 -6.43 6.64
N ASN A 411 20.81 -7.70 6.83
CA ASN A 411 21.71 -8.85 6.66
C ASN A 411 21.17 -9.94 5.71
N GLY A 412 19.95 -9.78 5.22
CA GLY A 412 19.32 -10.71 4.27
C GLY A 412 19.41 -10.21 2.82
N ARG A 413 19.00 -11.07 1.90
CA ARG A 413 18.83 -10.77 0.47
C ARG A 413 17.36 -10.54 0.15
N VAL A 414 17.12 -9.87 -0.98
CA VAL A 414 15.76 -9.76 -1.53
C VAL A 414 15.25 -11.17 -1.81
N GLY A 415 14.09 -11.51 -1.25
CA GLY A 415 13.50 -12.84 -1.34
C GLY A 415 13.65 -13.69 -0.07
N ASP A 416 14.53 -13.32 0.86
CA ASP A 416 14.66 -14.04 2.13
C ASP A 416 13.38 -13.93 2.97
N VAL A 417 12.99 -15.04 3.60
CA VAL A 417 11.91 -15.07 4.59
C VAL A 417 12.49 -14.97 6.00
N MET A 418 11.98 -14.02 6.77
CA MET A 418 12.40 -13.78 8.15
C MET A 418 11.30 -14.20 9.12
N LEU A 419 11.64 -15.07 10.06
CA LEU A 419 10.79 -15.45 11.19
C LEU A 419 11.27 -14.72 12.45
N SER A 420 10.60 -13.63 12.81
CA SER A 420 11.00 -12.84 13.98
C SER A 420 10.62 -13.53 15.28
N SER A 421 11.59 -13.76 16.17
CA SER A 421 11.36 -14.16 17.56
C SER A 421 11.41 -12.99 18.54
N VAL A 422 11.78 -11.80 18.06
CA VAL A 422 11.93 -10.59 18.87
C VAL A 422 11.47 -9.37 18.06
N ALA A 423 10.50 -8.62 18.59
CA ALA A 423 10.18 -7.29 18.08
C ALA A 423 10.59 -6.23 19.09
N TYR A 424 11.41 -5.27 18.67
CA TYR A 424 11.68 -4.06 19.42
C TYR A 424 10.78 -2.94 18.89
N ASP A 425 9.97 -2.35 19.77
CA ASP A 425 9.17 -1.18 19.44
C ASP A 425 9.91 0.07 19.88
N GLU A 426 10.39 0.84 18.91
CA GLU A 426 11.13 2.08 19.14
C GLU A 426 10.28 3.15 19.82
N HIS A 427 8.96 3.15 19.59
CA HIS A 427 8.07 4.17 20.17
C HIS A 427 7.89 3.98 21.68
N SER A 428 7.71 2.74 22.12
CA SER A 428 7.57 2.42 23.55
C SER A 428 8.87 2.00 24.22
N SER A 429 9.95 1.82 23.45
CA SER A 429 11.22 1.22 23.87
C SER A 429 11.07 -0.18 24.48
N ASN A 430 9.97 -0.88 24.17
CA ASN A 430 9.71 -2.23 24.66
C ASN A 430 10.30 -3.29 23.73
N THR A 431 10.71 -4.42 24.32
CA THR A 431 11.11 -5.63 23.59
C THR A 431 10.09 -6.72 23.83
N TYR A 432 9.49 -7.23 22.76
CA TYR A 432 8.54 -8.33 22.77
C TYR A 432 9.23 -9.60 22.28
N LEU A 433 9.13 -10.68 23.07
CA LEU A 433 9.71 -11.98 22.74
C LEU A 433 8.59 -12.93 22.33
N PHE A 434 8.78 -13.64 21.23
CA PHE A 434 7.80 -14.58 20.68
C PHE A 434 8.36 -15.99 20.64
N ARG A 435 7.51 -16.94 20.99
CA ARG A 435 7.74 -18.36 20.70
C ARG A 435 6.96 -18.71 19.43
N ASN A 436 7.67 -18.76 18.31
CA ASN A 436 7.05 -19.06 17.02
C ASN A 436 6.56 -20.51 16.95
N ALA A 437 5.40 -20.69 16.33
CA ALA A 437 4.86 -22.00 15.98
C ALA A 437 5.53 -22.62 14.74
N LEU A 438 6.23 -21.78 13.95
CA LEU A 438 6.97 -22.16 12.75
C LEU A 438 8.46 -21.94 12.98
N THR A 439 9.26 -22.81 12.39
CA THR A 439 10.72 -22.75 12.34
C THR A 439 11.20 -22.53 10.91
N ALA A 440 12.48 -22.22 10.74
CA ALA A 440 13.07 -22.09 9.41
C ALA A 440 12.92 -23.38 8.58
N GLY A 441 13.01 -24.56 9.23
CA GLY A 441 12.84 -25.85 8.56
C GLY A 441 11.44 -26.09 8.01
N ASP A 442 10.41 -25.46 8.59
CA ASP A 442 9.03 -25.57 8.10
C ASP A 442 8.80 -24.71 6.85
N VAL A 443 9.61 -23.68 6.63
CA VAL A 443 9.47 -22.73 5.51
C VAL A 443 10.44 -23.05 4.37
N GLN A 444 11.65 -23.51 4.69
CA GLN A 444 12.73 -23.75 3.73
C GLN A 444 12.33 -24.62 2.52
N PRO A 445 11.51 -25.69 2.65
CA PRO A 445 11.09 -26.49 1.50
C PRO A 445 10.30 -25.71 0.43
N PHE A 446 9.72 -24.57 0.80
CA PHE A 446 8.93 -23.71 -0.09
C PHE A 446 9.74 -22.53 -0.64
N MET A 447 11.00 -22.37 -0.22
CA MET A 447 11.92 -21.36 -0.72
C MET A 447 12.73 -21.95 -1.87
N LYS A 448 12.73 -21.28 -3.03
CA LYS A 448 13.56 -21.66 -4.20
C LYS A 448 14.90 -20.95 -4.17
#